data_AF-A0A561TV79-F1
#
_entry.id   AF-A0A561TV79-F1
#
_cell.length_a   1.000
_cell.length_b   1.000
_cell.length_c   1.000
_cell.angle_alpha   90.00
_cell.angle_beta   90.00
_cell.angle_gamma   90.00
#
_symmetry.space_group_name_H-M   'P 1'
#
loop_
_entity.id
_entity.type
_entity.pdbx_description
1 polymer ?
#
loop_
_entity_poly.entity_id
_entity_poly.type
_entity_poly.pdbx_seq_one_letter_code
_entity_poly.pdbx_strand_id
1 'polypeptide(L)'
;MDDTPQDWYSPGLPRLTEEQRRELVRAGFDFDRLRALSRSKYGVSQIRSVLLVFTTCYPDERPGTADLARIGEAWRLAGRRPGSALREQLAQRGLREPDPTSGSGGGKGGKGGDKAKPLLPRTRRRVAAGWALVLPLLLAQAALGLLDLGVGMVVGAVGLIAGWFLLVRRLVYGRRRAPRSVKVAYVLATLLLGYATAFTGELAVVLLGTHGTVRVAYSDTETGSHGTAYRQCYLDLPGGDTEPMRTTGSCPAPDGSPIDAYYMPGGDSPLKPVPASSAELERLTLLWGLPTALGLGLLGYAVLVSSRDLQRPAPRQRREPLRRAAPRGGPER
;
A
#
# COMPACT_ATOMS: atom_id res chain seq x y z
N MET A 1 -40.13 19.35 40.06
CA MET A 1 -38.98 18.64 39.46
C MET A 1 -39.55 17.79 38.35
N ASP A 2 -39.43 18.23 37.10
CA ASP A 2 -39.99 17.52 35.94
C ASP A 2 -39.23 16.22 35.69
N ASP A 3 -39.84 15.11 36.09
CA ASP A 3 -39.33 13.74 35.91
C ASP A 3 -39.65 13.23 34.50
N THR A 4 -39.23 14.02 33.49
CA THR A 4 -39.38 13.65 32.09
C THR A 4 -38.24 12.73 31.65
N PRO A 5 -38.54 11.57 31.04
CA PRO A 5 -37.56 10.55 30.73
C PRO A 5 -36.50 11.05 29.76
N GLN A 6 -35.22 10.80 30.07
CA GLN A 6 -34.10 11.18 29.22
C GLN A 6 -34.09 10.39 27.90
N ASP A 7 -34.00 11.12 26.79
CA ASP A 7 -34.02 10.57 25.42
C ASP A 7 -32.83 9.70 25.09
N TRP A 8 -31.70 10.00 25.71
CA TRP A 8 -30.41 9.39 25.45
C TRP A 8 -29.87 8.75 26.71
N TYR A 9 -29.07 7.69 26.55
CA TYR A 9 -28.31 7.13 27.68
C TYR A 9 -27.11 8.00 28.06
N SER A 10 -26.67 8.88 27.17
CA SER A 10 -25.55 9.78 27.42
C SER A 10 -26.05 11.17 27.84
N PRO A 11 -25.51 11.75 28.93
CA PRO A 11 -25.91 13.08 29.40
C PRO A 11 -25.43 14.24 28.52
N GLY A 12 -24.54 13.99 27.54
CA GLY A 12 -23.95 15.03 26.69
C GLY A 12 -24.75 15.36 25.41
N LEU A 13 -25.94 14.78 25.22
CA LEU A 13 -26.80 15.05 24.06
C LEU A 13 -28.02 15.90 24.46
N PRO A 14 -28.44 16.86 23.63
CA PRO A 14 -29.56 17.73 23.94
C PRO A 14 -30.86 16.93 24.00
N ARG A 15 -31.78 17.35 24.87
CA ARG A 15 -33.15 16.83 24.90
C ARG A 15 -33.87 17.25 23.62
N LEU A 16 -34.70 16.37 23.08
CA LEU A 16 -35.43 16.66 21.84
C LEU A 16 -36.84 17.12 22.13
N THR A 17 -37.26 18.17 21.42
CA THR A 17 -38.68 18.54 21.35
C THR A 17 -39.46 17.51 20.53
N GLU A 18 -40.78 17.45 20.73
CA GLU A 18 -41.66 16.57 19.93
C GLU A 18 -41.63 16.89 18.42
N GLU A 19 -41.33 18.14 18.07
CA GLU A 19 -41.12 18.55 16.68
C GLU A 19 -39.85 17.92 16.12
N GLN A 20 -38.73 18.00 16.84
CA GLN A 20 -37.46 17.41 16.44
C GLN A 20 -37.52 15.87 16.34
N ARG A 21 -38.27 15.21 17.23
CA ARG A 21 -38.52 13.76 17.11
C ARG A 21 -39.27 13.43 15.83
N ARG A 22 -40.34 14.19 15.54
CA ARG A 22 -41.11 14.01 14.31
C ARG A 22 -40.27 14.27 13.07
N GLU A 23 -39.37 15.25 13.10
CA GLU A 23 -38.41 15.49 12.01
C GLU A 23 -37.48 14.31 11.78
N LEU A 24 -36.91 13.71 12.83
CA LEU A 24 -36.04 12.53 12.70
C LEU A 24 -36.79 11.31 12.14
N VAL A 25 -38.03 11.11 12.58
CA VAL A 25 -38.88 10.02 12.06
C VAL A 25 -39.28 10.26 10.61
N ARG A 26 -39.62 11.50 10.23
CA ARG A 26 -39.87 11.89 8.83
C ARG A 26 -38.63 11.73 7.97
N ALA A 27 -37.46 12.06 8.52
CA ALA A 27 -36.18 11.79 7.90
C ALA A 27 -35.96 10.28 7.72
N GLY A 28 -36.58 9.43 8.52
CA GLY A 28 -36.55 7.97 8.35
C GLY A 28 -35.66 7.25 9.34
N PHE A 29 -35.26 7.93 10.42
CA PHE A 29 -34.55 7.31 11.52
C PHE A 29 -35.51 6.61 12.50
N ASP A 30 -35.05 5.47 12.99
CA ASP A 30 -35.65 4.73 14.10
C ASP A 30 -35.12 5.27 15.43
N PHE A 31 -36.02 5.79 16.26
CA PHE A 31 -35.66 6.43 17.51
C PHE A 31 -35.06 5.47 18.53
N ASP A 32 -35.56 4.24 18.63
CA ASP A 32 -35.04 3.25 19.58
C ASP A 32 -33.63 2.81 19.19
N ARG A 33 -33.35 2.72 17.89
CA ARG A 33 -32.01 2.41 17.38
C ARG A 33 -31.05 3.58 17.57
N LEU A 34 -31.49 4.81 17.32
CA LEU A 34 -30.69 6.01 17.66
C LEU A 34 -30.40 6.06 19.16
N ARG A 35 -31.40 5.81 20.01
CA ARG A 35 -31.23 5.74 21.46
C ARG A 35 -30.23 4.67 21.85
N ALA A 36 -30.25 3.49 21.23
CA ALA A 36 -29.27 2.44 21.47
C ALA A 36 -27.82 2.86 21.11
N LEU A 37 -27.62 3.66 20.06
CA LEU A 37 -26.30 4.18 19.67
C LEU A 37 -25.70 5.09 20.76
N SER A 38 -26.54 5.82 21.51
CA SER A 38 -26.08 6.76 22.56
C SER A 38 -25.33 6.09 23.72
N ARG A 39 -25.35 4.75 23.81
CA ARG A 39 -24.60 3.97 24.81
C ARG A 39 -23.08 3.96 24.62
N SER A 40 -22.59 4.45 23.47
CA SER A 40 -21.16 4.46 23.15
C SER A 40 -20.67 5.86 22.77
N LYS A 41 -19.41 6.18 23.08
CA LYS A 41 -18.82 7.49 22.73
C LYS A 41 -18.88 7.78 21.22
N TYR A 42 -18.70 6.75 20.39
CA TYR A 42 -18.80 6.89 18.94
C TYR A 42 -20.25 7.07 18.46
N GLY A 43 -21.19 6.32 19.03
CA GLY A 43 -22.61 6.50 18.73
C GLY A 43 -23.14 7.86 19.19
N VAL A 44 -22.62 8.44 20.28
CA VAL A 44 -22.92 9.82 20.66
C VAL A 44 -22.46 10.81 19.58
N SER A 45 -21.26 10.63 19.01
CA SER A 45 -20.82 11.48 17.89
C SER A 45 -21.68 11.30 16.62
N GLN A 46 -22.16 10.08 16.36
CA GLN A 46 -23.06 9.81 15.23
C GLN A 46 -24.41 10.50 15.43
N ILE A 47 -24.98 10.42 16.64
CA ILE A 47 -26.24 11.10 16.97
C ILE A 47 -26.07 12.60 16.89
N ARG A 48 -24.97 13.16 17.41
CA ARG A 48 -24.68 14.59 17.27
C ARG A 48 -24.68 15.02 15.81
N SER A 49 -24.01 14.29 14.92
CA SER A 49 -24.02 14.59 13.49
C SER A 49 -25.41 14.47 12.86
N VAL A 50 -26.23 13.49 13.29
CA VAL A 50 -27.64 13.37 12.85
C VAL A 50 -28.46 14.56 13.31
N LEU A 51 -28.36 14.97 14.57
CA LEU A 51 -29.08 16.13 15.12
C LEU A 51 -28.63 17.42 14.43
N LEU A 52 -27.32 17.60 14.24
CA LEU A 52 -26.74 18.75 13.53
C LEU A 52 -27.32 18.92 12.12
N VAL A 53 -27.56 17.81 11.40
CA VAL A 53 -28.04 17.86 10.02
C VAL A 53 -29.56 17.85 9.90
N PHE A 54 -30.25 17.12 10.78
CA PHE A 54 -31.68 16.86 10.62
C PHE A 54 -32.58 17.70 11.52
N THR A 55 -32.05 18.30 12.58
CA THR A 55 -32.81 19.08 13.57
C THR A 55 -32.19 20.45 13.81
N THR A 56 -32.87 21.28 14.61
CA THR A 56 -32.42 22.61 15.03
C THR A 56 -31.61 22.62 16.33
N CYS A 57 -31.11 21.46 16.79
CA CYS A 57 -30.43 21.35 18.08
C CYS A 57 -29.10 22.11 18.15
N TYR A 58 -28.50 22.44 17.00
CA TYR A 58 -27.21 23.11 16.89
C TYR A 58 -27.26 24.21 15.81
N PRO A 59 -27.95 25.33 16.06
CA PRO A 59 -28.23 26.35 15.04
C PRO A 59 -26.96 27.08 14.55
N ASP A 60 -25.93 27.18 15.40
CA ASP A 60 -24.69 27.91 15.10
C ASP A 60 -23.60 27.02 14.49
N GLU A 61 -23.83 25.72 14.37
CA GLU A 61 -22.86 24.76 13.83
C GLU A 61 -23.23 24.37 12.39
N ARG A 62 -22.23 24.29 11.52
CA ARG A 62 -22.40 23.76 10.15
C ARG A 62 -21.82 22.35 10.05
N PRO A 63 -22.52 21.40 9.40
CA PRO A 63 -22.04 20.03 9.27
C PRO A 63 -20.77 19.97 8.41
N GLY A 64 -19.72 19.36 8.95
CA GLY A 64 -18.49 19.10 8.21
C GLY A 64 -18.54 17.79 7.42
N THR A 65 -17.50 17.53 6.62
CA THR A 65 -17.36 16.28 5.85
C THR A 65 -17.34 15.04 6.74
N ALA A 66 -16.76 15.14 7.94
CA ALA A 66 -16.75 14.07 8.92
C ALA A 66 -18.16 13.75 9.47
N ASP A 67 -19.03 14.75 9.58
CA ASP A 67 -20.40 14.57 10.07
C ASP A 67 -21.28 13.88 9.03
N LEU A 68 -21.11 14.23 7.75
CA LEU A 68 -21.79 13.54 6.63
C LEU A 68 -21.44 12.05 6.59
N ALA A 69 -20.17 11.70 6.78
CA ALA A 69 -19.74 10.30 6.83
C ALA A 69 -20.36 9.54 8.03
N ARG A 70 -20.41 10.18 9.20
CA ARG A 70 -21.04 9.60 10.41
C ARG A 70 -22.55 9.43 10.25
N ILE A 71 -23.21 10.33 9.54
CA ILE A 71 -24.64 10.21 9.22
C ILE A 71 -24.90 9.00 8.32
N GLY A 72 -24.07 8.78 7.29
CA GLY A 72 -24.18 7.58 6.45
C GLY A 72 -23.99 6.27 7.23
N GLU A 73 -23.18 6.29 8.30
CA GLU A 73 -23.09 5.18 9.25
C GLU A 73 -24.30 5.07 10.17
N ALA A 74 -24.74 6.18 10.75
CA ALA A 74 -25.91 6.23 11.62
C ALA A 74 -27.16 5.74 10.87
N TRP A 75 -27.34 6.13 9.62
CA TRP A 75 -28.43 5.69 8.76
C TRP A 75 -28.37 4.19 8.47
N ARG A 76 -27.19 3.61 8.27
CA ARG A 76 -27.07 2.15 8.09
C ARG A 76 -27.49 1.37 9.33
N LEU A 77 -27.29 1.94 10.52
CA LEU A 77 -27.58 1.28 11.79
C LEU A 77 -29.00 1.55 12.29
N ALA A 78 -29.49 2.77 12.10
CA ALA A 78 -30.74 3.28 12.66
C ALA A 78 -31.76 3.74 11.61
N GLY A 79 -31.45 3.73 10.32
CA GLY A 79 -32.41 4.07 9.26
C GLY A 79 -33.42 2.95 9.01
N ARG A 80 -34.68 3.33 8.74
CA ARG A 80 -35.75 2.43 8.30
C ARG A 80 -35.89 2.38 6.77
N ARG A 81 -35.21 3.29 6.06
CA ARG A 81 -35.32 3.49 4.61
C ARG A 81 -34.01 3.13 3.90
N PRO A 82 -34.06 2.78 2.60
CA PRO A 82 -32.85 2.52 1.81
C PRO A 82 -31.94 3.76 1.74
N GLY A 83 -30.64 3.55 1.56
CA GLY A 83 -29.65 4.64 1.52
C GLY A 83 -29.81 5.64 0.37
N SER A 84 -30.63 5.34 -0.64
CA SER A 84 -31.04 6.33 -1.66
C SER A 84 -31.89 7.46 -1.07
N ALA A 85 -32.74 7.18 -0.09
CA ALA A 85 -33.57 8.17 0.57
C ALA A 85 -32.73 9.13 1.45
N LEU A 86 -31.62 8.66 2.01
CA LEU A 86 -30.67 9.54 2.71
C LEU A 86 -30.06 10.56 1.76
N ARG A 87 -29.61 10.10 0.57
CA ARG A 87 -29.00 10.98 -0.44
C ARG A 87 -29.97 12.07 -0.90
N GLU A 88 -31.23 11.69 -1.12
CA GLU A 88 -32.27 12.64 -1.50
C GLU A 88 -32.50 13.69 -0.40
N GLN A 89 -32.54 13.28 0.87
CA GLN A 89 -32.73 14.22 1.98
C GLN A 89 -31.51 15.13 2.24
N LEU A 90 -30.30 14.61 2.08
CA LEU A 90 -29.09 15.43 2.15
C LEU A 90 -29.08 16.46 1.00
N ALA A 91 -29.45 16.05 -0.21
CA ALA A 91 -29.56 16.93 -1.36
C ALA A 91 -30.63 18.02 -1.17
N GLN A 92 -31.80 17.69 -0.62
CA GLN A 92 -32.84 18.67 -0.25
C GLN A 92 -32.35 19.72 0.75
N ARG A 93 -31.36 19.37 1.59
CA ARG A 93 -30.74 20.28 2.57
C ARG A 93 -29.49 20.99 2.01
N GLY A 94 -29.22 20.88 0.71
CA GLY A 94 -28.03 21.49 0.08
C GLY A 94 -26.71 20.83 0.47
N LEU A 95 -26.74 19.65 1.10
CA LEU A 95 -25.57 18.89 1.54
C LEU A 95 -25.27 17.79 0.53
N ARG A 96 -24.12 17.86 -0.14
CA ARG A 96 -23.67 16.75 -1.00
C ARG A 96 -22.93 15.72 -0.16
N GLU A 97 -23.42 14.48 -0.17
CA GLU A 97 -22.65 13.35 0.36
C GLU A 97 -21.29 13.33 -0.36
N PRO A 98 -20.16 13.24 0.35
CA PRO A 98 -18.85 13.21 -0.29
C PRO A 98 -18.81 12.04 -1.28
N ASP A 99 -18.54 12.35 -2.54
CA ASP A 99 -18.56 11.41 -3.64
C ASP A 99 -17.64 10.22 -3.31
N PRO A 100 -18.13 8.96 -3.31
CA PRO A 100 -17.30 7.81 -2.97
C PRO A 100 -16.15 7.59 -4.00
N THR A 101 -16.16 8.32 -5.11
CA THR A 101 -15.19 8.31 -6.20
C THR A 101 -14.10 9.39 -6.07
N SER A 102 -14.31 10.46 -5.30
CA SER A 102 -13.27 11.45 -5.01
C SER A 102 -12.54 11.10 -3.71
N GLY A 103 -11.51 10.26 -3.82
CA GLY A 103 -10.33 10.40 -2.96
C GLY A 103 -10.42 10.00 -1.48
N SER A 104 -11.21 9.01 -1.06
CA SER A 104 -11.03 8.39 0.28
C SER A 104 -11.60 6.97 0.41
N GLY A 105 -11.28 6.10 -0.55
CA GLY A 105 -11.78 4.71 -0.55
C GLY A 105 -11.35 3.83 0.64
N GLY A 106 -12.19 3.81 1.69
CA GLY A 106 -12.77 2.56 2.20
C GLY A 106 -13.82 2.07 1.20
N GLY A 107 -13.91 0.79 0.87
CA GLY A 107 -14.87 -0.03 1.60
C GLY A 107 -16.01 -0.53 0.71
N LYS A 108 -15.70 -1.14 -0.46
CA LYS A 108 -16.70 -1.89 -1.24
C LYS A 108 -17.25 -3.05 -0.39
N GLY A 109 -18.52 -2.96 -0.03
CA GLY A 109 -19.33 -4.06 0.50
C GLY A 109 -20.25 -4.60 -0.59
N GLY A 110 -20.52 -5.90 -0.54
CA GLY A 110 -21.61 -6.52 -1.29
C GLY A 110 -21.35 -7.97 -1.71
N LYS A 111 -21.76 -8.90 -0.84
CA LYS A 111 -22.63 -10.07 -1.11
C LYS A 111 -22.18 -11.34 -0.38
N GLY A 112 -23.18 -12.03 0.17
CA GLY A 112 -23.15 -13.45 0.50
C GLY A 112 -22.75 -13.75 1.93
N GLY A 113 -23.72 -14.22 2.72
CA GLY A 113 -23.46 -14.82 4.02
C GLY A 113 -22.53 -16.01 3.84
N ASP A 114 -21.32 -15.87 4.34
CA ASP A 114 -20.38 -16.97 4.45
C ASP A 114 -19.76 -16.86 5.83
N LYS A 115 -19.97 -17.91 6.63
CA LYS A 115 -19.59 -17.99 8.05
C LYS A 115 -18.20 -17.37 8.22
N ALA A 116 -18.13 -16.22 8.89
CA ALA A 116 -16.91 -15.44 9.02
C ALA A 116 -15.85 -16.28 9.74
N LYS A 117 -15.03 -17.00 8.96
CA LYS A 117 -13.89 -17.77 9.47
C LYS A 117 -13.06 -16.82 10.34
N PRO A 118 -12.68 -17.23 11.57
CA PRO A 118 -12.02 -16.34 12.51
C PRO A 118 -10.79 -15.71 11.85
N LEU A 119 -10.68 -14.39 11.96
CA LEU A 119 -9.53 -13.64 11.48
C LEU A 119 -8.30 -14.15 12.24
N LEU A 120 -7.42 -14.87 11.53
CA LEU A 120 -6.19 -15.40 12.13
C LEU A 120 -5.40 -14.27 12.80
N PRO A 121 -4.93 -14.47 14.06
CA PRO A 121 -4.20 -13.45 14.78
C PRO A 121 -2.90 -13.11 14.07
N ARG A 122 -2.59 -11.81 14.02
CA ARG A 122 -1.36 -11.27 13.44
C ARG A 122 -0.23 -11.51 14.44
N THR A 123 0.58 -12.54 14.24
CA THR A 123 1.70 -12.86 15.13
C THR A 123 3.00 -12.21 14.63
N ARG A 124 3.91 -11.85 15.53
CA ARG A 124 5.25 -11.31 15.17
C ARG A 124 5.97 -12.23 14.19
N ARG A 125 5.87 -13.55 14.39
CA ARG A 125 6.46 -14.58 13.51
C ARG A 125 5.93 -14.51 12.08
N ARG A 126 4.64 -14.25 11.86
CA ARG A 126 4.06 -14.13 10.51
C ARG A 126 4.48 -12.85 9.79
N VAL A 127 4.59 -11.74 10.53
CA VAL A 127 5.09 -10.49 9.97
C VAL A 127 6.58 -10.63 9.61
N ALA A 128 7.38 -11.21 10.51
CA ALA A 128 8.78 -11.51 10.23
C ALA A 128 8.94 -12.45 9.03
N ALA A 129 8.20 -13.56 8.97
CA ALA A 129 8.27 -14.51 7.85
C ALA A 129 7.82 -13.88 6.51
N GLY A 130 6.77 -13.06 6.52
CA GLY A 130 6.28 -12.38 5.32
C GLY A 130 7.29 -11.38 4.75
N TRP A 131 8.00 -10.65 5.61
CA TRP A 131 9.06 -9.73 5.18
C TRP A 131 10.39 -10.44 4.90
N ALA A 132 10.70 -11.53 5.60
CA ALA A 132 11.86 -12.37 5.32
C ALA A 132 11.78 -12.97 3.91
N LEU A 133 10.58 -13.27 3.40
CA LEU A 133 10.36 -13.71 2.01
C LEU A 133 10.67 -12.65 0.95
N VAL A 134 10.73 -11.36 1.32
CA VAL A 134 11.14 -10.31 0.38
C VAL A 134 12.64 -10.39 0.12
N LEU A 135 13.44 -10.79 1.11
CA LEU A 135 14.89 -10.92 0.97
C LEU A 135 15.34 -11.89 -0.14
N PRO A 136 14.88 -13.16 -0.21
CA PRO A 136 15.26 -14.06 -1.29
C PRO A 136 14.72 -13.59 -2.65
N LEU A 137 13.58 -12.88 -2.70
CA LEU A 137 13.09 -12.28 -3.95
C LEU A 137 14.01 -11.17 -4.45
N LEU A 138 14.51 -10.32 -3.55
CA LEU A 138 15.51 -9.30 -3.88
C LEU A 138 16.82 -9.92 -4.36
N LEU A 139 17.29 -10.97 -3.69
CA LEU A 139 18.49 -11.69 -4.10
C LEU A 139 18.31 -12.36 -5.48
N ALA A 140 17.17 -13.00 -5.72
CA ALA A 140 16.87 -13.61 -7.02
C ALA A 140 16.81 -12.55 -8.13
N GLN A 141 16.20 -11.39 -7.87
CA GLN A 141 16.17 -10.28 -8.80
C GLN A 141 17.57 -9.73 -9.10
N ALA A 142 18.40 -9.53 -8.06
CA ALA A 142 19.78 -9.09 -8.25
C ALA A 142 20.58 -10.11 -9.07
N ALA A 143 20.41 -11.41 -8.81
CA ALA A 143 21.06 -12.48 -9.56
C ALA A 143 20.62 -12.51 -11.04
N LEU A 144 19.33 -12.31 -11.33
CA LEU A 144 18.85 -12.21 -12.70
C LEU A 144 19.43 -10.97 -13.42
N GLY A 145 19.57 -9.85 -12.72
CA GLY A 145 20.19 -8.63 -13.25
C GLY A 145 21.69 -8.78 -13.58
N LEU A 146 22.37 -9.78 -13.01
CA LEU A 146 23.74 -10.11 -13.42
C LEU A 146 23.78 -10.70 -14.82
N LEU A 147 22.82 -11.57 -15.15
CA LEU A 147 22.77 -12.35 -16.39
C LEU A 147 22.21 -11.54 -17.57
N ASP A 148 21.14 -10.78 -17.35
CA ASP A 148 20.48 -10.01 -18.41
C ASP A 148 19.81 -8.76 -17.82
N LEU A 149 20.16 -7.60 -18.38
CA LEU A 149 19.68 -6.28 -17.98
C LEU A 149 18.16 -6.17 -18.03
N GLY A 150 17.55 -6.61 -19.14
CA GLY A 150 16.13 -6.46 -19.41
C GLY A 150 15.30 -7.47 -18.64
N VAL A 151 15.75 -8.73 -18.62
CA VAL A 151 15.03 -9.81 -17.93
C VAL A 151 15.05 -9.60 -16.42
N GLY A 152 16.20 -9.24 -15.83
CA GLY A 152 16.32 -9.01 -14.39
C GLY A 152 15.41 -7.90 -13.88
N MET A 153 15.37 -6.77 -14.58
CA MET A 153 14.51 -5.63 -14.24
C MET A 153 13.02 -6.01 -14.32
N VAL A 154 12.57 -6.55 -15.45
CA VAL A 154 11.14 -6.80 -15.70
C VAL A 154 10.63 -7.96 -14.85
N VAL A 155 11.32 -9.12 -14.89
CA VAL A 155 10.92 -10.31 -14.13
C VAL A 155 11.04 -10.05 -12.63
N GLY A 156 12.07 -9.32 -12.20
CA GLY A 156 12.25 -8.92 -10.81
C GLY A 156 11.12 -8.02 -10.29
N ALA A 157 10.79 -6.95 -11.03
CA ALA A 157 9.72 -6.04 -10.66
C ALA A 157 8.35 -6.74 -10.63
N VAL A 158 8.04 -7.56 -11.64
CA VAL A 158 6.81 -8.36 -11.69
C VAL A 158 6.78 -9.37 -10.53
N GLY A 159 7.90 -10.04 -10.26
CA GLY A 159 8.06 -11.01 -9.19
C GLY A 159 7.84 -10.41 -7.80
N LEU A 160 8.40 -9.23 -7.53
CA LEU A 160 8.17 -8.49 -6.28
C LEU A 160 6.71 -8.03 -6.16
N ILE A 161 6.13 -7.45 -7.21
CA ILE A 161 4.71 -7.03 -7.20
C ILE A 161 3.79 -8.23 -6.96
N ALA A 162 3.99 -9.33 -7.69
CA ALA A 162 3.22 -10.56 -7.53
C ALA A 162 3.45 -11.18 -6.14
N GLY A 163 4.70 -11.22 -5.67
CA GLY A 163 5.09 -11.70 -4.35
C GLY A 163 4.39 -10.92 -3.23
N TRP A 164 4.22 -9.61 -3.40
CA TRP A 164 3.40 -8.80 -2.50
C TRP A 164 1.94 -9.25 -2.47
N PHE A 165 1.29 -9.37 -3.63
CA PHE A 165 -0.12 -9.71 -3.69
C PHE A 165 -0.42 -11.14 -3.23
N LEU A 166 0.47 -12.09 -3.51
CA LEU A 166 0.28 -13.52 -3.26
C LEU A 166 0.75 -13.96 -1.87
N LEU A 167 1.95 -13.52 -1.46
CA LEU A 167 2.65 -14.04 -0.27
C LEU A 167 2.69 -13.02 0.85
N VAL A 168 3.32 -11.87 0.64
CA VAL A 168 3.60 -10.89 1.71
C VAL A 168 2.29 -10.36 2.30
N ARG A 169 1.35 -9.95 1.45
CA ARG A 169 0.03 -9.47 1.90
C ARG A 169 -0.71 -10.56 2.67
N ARG A 170 -0.71 -11.80 2.17
CA ARG A 170 -1.42 -12.92 2.77
C ARG A 170 -0.82 -13.32 4.12
N LEU A 171 0.51 -13.27 4.26
CA LEU A 171 1.21 -13.62 5.50
C LEU A 171 1.16 -12.50 6.54
N VAL A 172 1.41 -11.26 6.12
CA VAL A 172 1.50 -10.09 7.01
C VAL A 172 0.10 -9.60 7.44
N TYR A 173 -0.86 -9.56 6.52
CA TYR A 173 -2.19 -8.98 6.77
C TYR A 173 -3.33 -10.01 6.73
N GLY A 174 -3.11 -11.22 6.22
CA GLY A 174 -4.16 -12.23 6.10
C GLY A 174 -5.32 -11.72 5.24
N ARG A 175 -6.53 -11.73 5.80
CA ARG A 175 -7.74 -11.19 5.16
C ARG A 175 -7.93 -9.68 5.37
N ARG A 176 -7.09 -9.02 6.18
CA ARG A 176 -7.21 -7.58 6.44
C ARG A 176 -6.66 -6.77 5.26
N ARG A 177 -7.19 -5.57 5.08
CA ARG A 177 -6.67 -4.64 4.07
C ARG A 177 -5.35 -4.03 4.56
N ALA A 178 -4.30 -4.14 3.75
CA ALA A 178 -3.06 -3.43 4.01
C ALA A 178 -3.27 -1.91 3.90
N PRO A 179 -2.66 -1.10 4.79
CA PRO A 179 -2.69 0.36 4.71
C PRO A 179 -2.21 0.85 3.34
N ARG A 180 -2.78 1.96 2.86
CA ARG A 180 -2.39 2.55 1.56
C ARG A 180 -0.91 2.95 1.55
N SER A 181 -0.41 3.53 2.63
CA SER A 181 0.99 3.93 2.78
C SER A 181 1.95 2.76 2.55
N VAL A 182 1.67 1.59 3.13
CA VAL A 182 2.51 0.39 2.97
C VAL A 182 2.48 -0.12 1.53
N LYS A 183 1.31 -0.10 0.87
CA LYS A 183 1.20 -0.49 -0.54
C LYS A 183 1.99 0.44 -1.45
N VAL A 184 1.83 1.74 -1.26
CA VAL A 184 2.53 2.77 -2.07
C VAL A 184 4.03 2.66 -1.85
N ALA A 185 4.49 2.57 -0.59
CA ALA A 185 5.90 2.38 -0.27
C ALA A 185 6.47 1.11 -0.91
N TYR A 186 5.75 -0.01 -0.86
CA TYR A 186 6.20 -1.26 -1.48
C TYR A 186 6.30 -1.16 -3.01
N VAL A 187 5.29 -0.57 -3.67
CA VAL A 187 5.29 -0.40 -5.13
C VAL A 187 6.43 0.53 -5.55
N LEU A 188 6.58 1.69 -4.90
CA LEU A 188 7.67 2.62 -5.19
C LEU A 188 9.04 1.98 -4.94
N ALA A 189 9.20 1.23 -3.84
CA ALA A 189 10.42 0.49 -3.58
C ALA A 189 10.73 -0.53 -4.68
N THR A 190 9.70 -1.25 -5.14
CA THR A 190 9.85 -2.25 -6.21
C THR A 190 10.29 -1.61 -7.51
N LEU A 191 9.71 -0.45 -7.86
CA LEU A 191 10.11 0.28 -9.07
C LEU A 191 11.55 0.80 -8.98
N LEU A 192 11.94 1.37 -7.84
CA LEU A 192 13.30 1.86 -7.63
C LEU A 192 14.33 0.73 -7.66
N LEU A 193 14.05 -0.39 -6.99
CA LEU A 193 14.94 -1.56 -6.98
C LEU A 193 14.97 -2.25 -8.34
N GLY A 194 13.83 -2.29 -9.06
CA GLY A 194 13.75 -2.69 -10.46
C GLY A 194 14.69 -1.88 -11.34
N TYR A 195 14.60 -0.55 -11.26
CA TYR A 195 15.49 0.34 -12.00
C TYR A 195 16.96 0.12 -11.63
N ALA A 196 17.28 0.05 -10.33
CA ALA A 196 18.65 -0.19 -9.86
C ALA A 196 19.21 -1.52 -10.38
N THR A 197 18.38 -2.55 -10.56
CA THR A 197 18.87 -3.86 -11.04
C THR A 197 19.43 -3.87 -12.45
N ALA A 198 19.10 -2.87 -13.28
CA ALA A 198 19.76 -2.67 -14.56
C ALA A 198 21.27 -2.41 -14.40
N PHE A 199 21.71 -1.84 -13.27
CA PHE A 199 23.12 -1.48 -13.06
C PHE A 199 23.89 -2.50 -12.22
N THR A 200 23.24 -3.58 -11.76
CA THR A 200 23.86 -4.56 -10.85
C THR A 200 25.05 -5.28 -11.47
N GLY A 201 25.00 -5.64 -12.74
CA GLY A 201 26.14 -6.31 -13.38
C GLY A 201 27.32 -5.36 -13.67
N GLU A 202 27.08 -4.07 -13.90
CA GLU A 202 28.18 -3.09 -13.99
C GLU A 202 28.87 -2.96 -12.64
N LEU A 203 28.09 -2.84 -11.56
CA LEU A 203 28.63 -2.83 -10.21
C LEU A 203 29.38 -4.13 -9.87
N ALA A 204 28.87 -5.28 -10.31
CA ALA A 204 29.54 -6.55 -10.07
C ALA A 204 30.91 -6.62 -10.75
N VAL A 205 31.04 -6.11 -11.98
CA VAL A 205 32.32 -6.02 -12.69
C VAL A 205 33.28 -5.07 -11.99
N VAL A 206 32.80 -3.92 -11.51
CA VAL A 206 33.62 -2.97 -10.75
C VAL A 206 34.10 -3.57 -9.42
N LEU A 207 33.26 -4.36 -8.74
CA LEU A 207 33.58 -4.93 -7.43
C LEU A 207 34.40 -6.23 -7.48
N LEU A 208 34.18 -7.06 -8.50
CA LEU A 208 34.76 -8.41 -8.60
C LEU A 208 35.77 -8.56 -9.73
N GLY A 209 35.77 -7.62 -10.68
CA GLY A 209 36.63 -7.66 -11.85
C GLY A 209 38.04 -7.15 -11.58
N THR A 210 38.88 -7.27 -12.61
CA THR A 210 40.22 -6.73 -12.68
C THR A 210 40.20 -5.36 -13.35
N HIS A 211 40.95 -4.42 -12.80
CA HIS A 211 41.17 -3.11 -13.39
C HIS A 211 42.43 -3.12 -14.27
N GLY A 212 42.35 -2.56 -15.48
CA GLY A 212 43.53 -2.39 -16.32
C GLY A 212 43.23 -1.64 -17.61
N THR A 213 44.29 -1.33 -18.34
CA THR A 213 44.21 -0.68 -19.65
C THR A 213 43.94 -1.71 -20.73
N VAL A 214 42.88 -1.49 -21.50
CA VAL A 214 42.44 -2.30 -22.64
C VAL A 214 42.39 -1.42 -23.89
N ARG A 215 42.17 -2.01 -25.08
CA ARG A 215 42.06 -1.23 -26.32
C ARG A 215 40.66 -1.32 -26.89
N VAL A 216 40.18 -0.22 -27.47
CA VAL A 216 38.95 -0.27 -28.28
C VAL A 216 39.27 -1.05 -29.55
N ALA A 217 38.64 -2.20 -29.73
CA ALA A 217 38.86 -3.05 -30.89
C ALA A 217 38.18 -2.42 -32.11
N TYR A 218 36.86 -2.29 -32.02
CA TYR A 218 35.99 -1.68 -33.02
C TYR A 218 34.63 -1.34 -32.41
N SER A 219 33.80 -0.67 -33.20
CA SER A 219 32.38 -0.49 -32.91
C SER A 219 31.53 -1.06 -34.04
N ASP A 220 30.48 -1.79 -33.71
CA ASP A 220 29.51 -2.29 -34.69
C ASP A 220 28.09 -1.79 -34.37
N THR A 221 27.21 -1.83 -35.36
CA THR A 221 25.78 -1.53 -35.17
C THR A 221 25.01 -2.83 -35.07
N GLU A 222 24.55 -3.15 -33.86
CA GLU A 222 23.69 -4.30 -33.62
C GLU A 222 22.21 -3.90 -33.69
N THR A 223 21.35 -4.84 -34.10
CA THR A 223 19.90 -4.65 -34.08
C THR A 223 19.30 -5.49 -32.97
N GLY A 224 18.66 -4.83 -32.00
CA GLY A 224 18.01 -5.52 -30.90
C GLY A 224 16.78 -6.31 -31.35
N SER A 225 16.32 -7.21 -30.49
CA SER A 225 15.11 -8.03 -30.71
C SER A 225 13.82 -7.21 -30.95
N HIS A 226 13.82 -5.92 -30.62
CA HIS A 226 12.73 -4.97 -30.87
C HIS A 226 12.90 -4.15 -32.16
N GLY A 227 13.89 -4.46 -33.00
CA GLY A 227 14.17 -3.79 -34.27
C GLY A 227 14.93 -2.46 -34.15
N THR A 228 15.26 -2.02 -32.94
CA THR A 228 16.06 -0.81 -32.71
C THR A 228 17.53 -1.09 -32.96
N ALA A 229 18.15 -0.33 -33.87
CA ALA A 229 19.59 -0.34 -34.09
C ALA A 229 20.30 0.43 -32.97
N TYR A 230 21.33 -0.16 -32.38
CA TYR A 230 22.19 0.46 -31.38
C TYR A 230 23.66 0.21 -31.72
N ARG A 231 24.52 1.14 -31.32
CA ARG A 231 25.97 0.99 -31.48
C ARG A 231 26.52 0.20 -30.30
N GLN A 232 27.30 -0.83 -30.59
CA GLN A 232 27.95 -1.71 -29.63
C GLN A 232 29.46 -1.54 -29.78
N CYS A 233 30.16 -1.28 -28.67
CA CYS A 233 31.61 -1.15 -28.65
C CYS A 233 32.24 -2.44 -28.14
N TYR A 234 33.37 -2.83 -28.72
CA TYR A 234 34.11 -4.03 -28.35
C TYR A 234 35.52 -3.67 -27.89
N LEU A 235 36.00 -4.36 -26.86
CA LEU A 235 37.31 -4.13 -26.25
C LEU A 235 38.18 -5.37 -26.38
N ASP A 236 39.44 -5.17 -26.76
CA ASP A 236 40.45 -6.21 -26.72
C ASP A 236 40.98 -6.34 -25.29
N LEU A 237 40.69 -7.47 -24.66
CA LEU A 237 41.14 -7.80 -23.33
C LEU A 237 42.58 -8.33 -23.37
N PRO A 238 43.36 -8.21 -22.28
CA PRO A 238 44.76 -8.65 -22.24
C PRO A 238 44.97 -10.16 -22.47
N GLY A 239 43.91 -10.96 -22.41
CA GLY A 239 43.90 -12.40 -22.72
C GLY A 239 43.83 -12.72 -24.21
N GLY A 240 43.66 -11.72 -25.08
CA GLY A 240 43.49 -11.91 -26.53
C GLY A 240 42.03 -12.03 -26.99
N ASP A 241 41.09 -12.00 -26.05
CA ASP A 241 39.65 -12.03 -26.34
C ASP A 241 39.11 -10.63 -26.62
N THR A 242 38.18 -10.53 -27.58
CA THR A 242 37.46 -9.29 -27.88
C THR A 242 36.04 -9.40 -27.30
N GLU A 243 35.71 -8.55 -26.33
CA GLU A 243 34.40 -8.58 -25.65
C GLU A 243 33.57 -7.31 -25.86
N PRO A 244 32.24 -7.41 -26.03
CA PRO A 244 31.38 -6.25 -26.08
C PRO A 244 31.33 -5.55 -24.72
N MET A 245 31.40 -4.21 -24.69
CA MET A 245 31.12 -3.41 -23.50
C MET A 245 29.70 -3.66 -23.00
N ARG A 246 29.50 -3.57 -21.67
CA ARG A 246 28.18 -3.78 -21.07
C ARG A 246 27.15 -2.71 -21.48
N THR A 247 27.61 -1.49 -21.73
CA THR A 247 26.77 -0.37 -22.14
C THR A 247 26.79 -0.20 -23.65
N THR A 248 25.61 0.05 -24.22
CA THR A 248 25.46 0.42 -25.63
C THR A 248 25.63 1.93 -25.81
N GLY A 249 26.09 2.36 -26.99
CA GLY A 249 26.28 3.76 -27.33
C GLY A 249 27.57 4.06 -28.06
N SER A 250 27.99 5.33 -28.00
CA SER A 250 29.25 5.78 -28.57
C SER A 250 30.44 5.23 -27.77
N CYS A 251 31.49 4.81 -28.47
CA CYS A 251 32.70 4.35 -27.81
C CYS A 251 33.38 5.51 -27.08
N PRO A 252 33.98 5.25 -25.91
CA PRO A 252 34.65 6.28 -25.11
C PRO A 252 35.88 6.87 -25.81
N ALA A 253 36.45 6.15 -26.78
CA ALA A 253 37.60 6.58 -27.59
C ALA A 253 37.52 5.96 -29.00
N PRO A 254 38.28 6.48 -29.98
CA PRO A 254 38.41 5.88 -31.31
C PRO A 254 39.03 4.48 -31.28
N ASP A 255 38.74 3.69 -32.32
CA ASP A 255 39.31 2.36 -32.51
C ASP A 255 40.85 2.36 -32.41
N GLY A 256 41.40 1.34 -31.74
CA GLY A 256 42.82 1.19 -31.44
C GLY A 256 43.34 1.98 -30.22
N SER A 257 42.53 2.89 -29.66
CA SER A 257 42.92 3.72 -28.52
C SER A 257 42.94 2.93 -27.21
N PRO A 258 43.92 3.18 -26.31
CA PRO A 258 43.90 2.61 -24.97
C PRO A 258 42.85 3.30 -24.10
N ILE A 259 42.12 2.52 -23.30
CA ILE A 259 41.17 2.99 -22.29
C ILE A 259 41.33 2.18 -21.01
N ASP A 260 41.05 2.79 -19.86
CA ASP A 260 40.97 2.04 -18.60
C ASP A 260 39.58 1.43 -18.43
N ALA A 261 39.53 0.17 -18.04
CA ALA A 261 38.29 -0.58 -17.87
C ALA A 261 38.38 -1.58 -16.70
N TYR A 262 37.22 -1.92 -16.17
CA TYR A 262 37.01 -3.09 -15.33
C TYR A 262 36.47 -4.22 -16.20
N TYR A 263 37.05 -5.41 -16.07
CA TYR A 263 36.66 -6.60 -16.84
C TYR A 263 36.85 -7.86 -16.00
N MET A 264 36.21 -8.96 -16.39
CA MET A 264 36.41 -10.24 -15.73
C MET A 264 37.61 -10.98 -16.34
N PRO A 265 38.45 -11.66 -15.54
CA PRO A 265 39.53 -12.48 -16.06
C PRO A 265 38.98 -13.76 -16.73
N GLY A 266 39.58 -14.15 -17.86
CA GLY A 266 39.38 -15.50 -18.45
C GLY A 266 38.51 -15.60 -19.70
N GLY A 267 38.05 -14.49 -20.29
CA GLY A 267 37.23 -14.52 -21.51
C GLY A 267 35.84 -15.10 -21.31
N ASP A 268 34.90 -14.81 -22.21
CA ASP A 268 33.53 -15.38 -22.25
C ASP A 268 32.68 -15.18 -20.98
N SER A 269 32.95 -14.13 -20.19
CA SER A 269 32.13 -13.85 -19.02
C SER A 269 30.76 -13.28 -19.40
N PRO A 270 29.67 -13.65 -18.69
CA PRO A 270 28.39 -12.93 -18.80
C PRO A 270 28.49 -11.50 -18.25
N LEU A 271 29.50 -11.22 -17.44
CA LEU A 271 29.78 -9.91 -16.88
C LEU A 271 30.73 -9.16 -17.81
N LYS A 272 30.13 -8.38 -18.70
CA LYS A 272 30.81 -7.61 -19.75
C LYS A 272 31.62 -6.42 -19.22
N PRO A 273 32.73 -6.03 -19.89
CA PRO A 273 33.58 -4.93 -19.47
C PRO A 273 32.85 -3.59 -19.29
N VAL A 274 33.35 -2.78 -18.36
CA VAL A 274 32.82 -1.45 -18.00
C VAL A 274 33.97 -0.43 -17.99
N PRO A 275 33.80 0.76 -18.58
CA PRO A 275 34.85 1.79 -18.58
C PRO A 275 35.13 2.29 -17.15
N ALA A 276 36.40 2.53 -16.82
CA ALA A 276 36.84 2.92 -15.49
C ALA A 276 36.93 4.45 -15.29
N SER A 277 36.26 5.24 -16.13
CA SER A 277 36.29 6.71 -16.01
C SER A 277 35.57 7.17 -14.74
N SER A 278 36.06 8.23 -14.11
CA SER A 278 35.45 8.79 -12.90
C SER A 278 33.98 9.17 -13.11
N ALA A 279 33.67 9.75 -14.27
CA ALA A 279 32.30 10.13 -14.63
C ALA A 279 31.35 8.91 -14.71
N GLU A 280 31.82 7.77 -15.24
CA GLU A 280 31.00 6.56 -15.32
C GLU A 280 30.83 5.89 -13.95
N LEU A 281 31.86 5.92 -13.09
CA LEU A 281 31.75 5.42 -11.72
C LEU A 281 30.81 6.28 -10.85
N GLU A 282 30.86 7.60 -10.99
CA GLU A 282 29.92 8.52 -10.33
C GLU A 282 28.49 8.27 -10.81
N ARG A 283 28.31 8.16 -12.13
CA ARG A 283 27.01 7.82 -12.74
C ARG A 283 26.49 6.49 -12.22
N LEU A 284 27.32 5.45 -12.18
CA LEU A 284 26.94 4.14 -11.64
C LEU A 284 26.51 4.26 -10.17
N THR A 285 27.28 4.99 -9.36
CA THR A 285 26.95 5.22 -7.94
C THR A 285 25.62 5.94 -7.77
N LEU A 286 25.32 6.93 -8.63
CA LEU A 286 24.05 7.65 -8.62
C LEU A 286 22.88 6.80 -9.13
N LEU A 287 23.07 6.08 -10.24
CA LEU A 287 22.01 5.33 -10.91
C LEU A 287 21.71 3.98 -10.27
N TRP A 288 22.67 3.39 -9.56
CA TRP A 288 22.47 2.18 -8.76
C TRP A 288 22.25 2.50 -7.28
N GLY A 289 23.14 3.30 -6.68
CA GLY A 289 23.22 3.50 -5.23
C GLY A 289 22.04 4.29 -4.66
N LEU A 290 21.69 5.42 -5.27
CA LEU A 290 20.57 6.25 -4.81
C LEU A 290 19.22 5.50 -4.86
N PRO A 291 18.80 4.89 -6.00
CA PRO A 291 17.55 4.15 -6.03
C PRO A 291 17.57 2.91 -5.14
N THR A 292 18.72 2.23 -4.98
CA THR A 292 18.85 1.12 -4.03
C THR A 292 18.62 1.58 -2.59
N ALA A 293 19.29 2.66 -2.17
CA ALA A 293 19.13 3.20 -0.82
C ALA A 293 17.69 3.65 -0.55
N LEU A 294 17.07 4.37 -1.48
CA LEU A 294 15.67 4.82 -1.37
C LEU A 294 14.70 3.64 -1.36
N GLY A 295 14.90 2.65 -2.24
CA GLY A 295 14.07 1.45 -2.32
C GLY A 295 14.12 0.62 -1.04
N LEU A 296 15.32 0.38 -0.50
CA LEU A 296 15.51 -0.30 0.78
C LEU A 296 14.91 0.50 1.95
N GLY A 297 15.06 1.83 1.95
CA GLY A 297 14.46 2.71 2.94
C GLY A 297 12.93 2.64 2.96
N LEU A 298 12.30 2.61 1.78
CA LEU A 298 10.84 2.45 1.64
C LEU A 298 10.35 1.07 2.11
N LEU A 299 11.11 0.00 1.83
CA LEU A 299 10.81 -1.33 2.37
C LEU A 299 10.95 -1.35 3.90
N GLY A 300 12.01 -0.75 4.45
CA GLY A 300 12.21 -0.61 5.90
C GLY A 300 11.06 0.16 6.56
N TYR A 301 10.63 1.26 5.96
CA TYR A 301 9.44 2.00 6.39
C TYR A 301 8.17 1.12 6.37
N ALA A 302 7.96 0.36 5.30
CA ALA A 302 6.81 -0.54 5.18
C ALA A 302 6.82 -1.64 6.26
N VAL A 303 7.98 -2.19 6.61
CA VAL A 303 8.18 -3.14 7.72
C VAL A 303 7.84 -2.49 9.05
N LEU A 304 8.35 -1.28 9.33
CA LEU A 304 8.14 -0.55 10.58
C LEU A 304 6.68 -0.19 10.81
N VAL A 305 5.99 0.31 9.77
CA VAL A 305 4.55 0.60 9.88
C VAL A 305 3.76 -0.70 10.09
N SER A 306 4.13 -1.77 9.40
CA SER A 306 3.50 -3.08 9.57
C SER A 306 3.65 -3.63 10.99
N SER A 307 4.78 -3.41 11.64
CA SER A 307 5.08 -3.92 12.98
C SER A 307 4.48 -3.06 14.10
N ARG A 308 4.40 -1.73 13.93
CA ARG A 308 3.73 -0.82 14.88
C ARG A 308 2.24 -1.15 15.06
N ASP A 309 1.57 -1.55 13.99
CA ASP A 309 0.17 -2.00 14.04
C ASP A 309 -0.05 -3.30 14.83
N LEU A 310 1.01 -4.08 15.13
CA LEU A 310 0.92 -5.24 16.02
C LEU A 310 0.87 -4.87 17.50
N GLN A 311 1.39 -3.70 17.86
CA GLN A 311 1.48 -3.25 19.25
C GLN A 311 0.17 -2.61 19.73
N ARG A 312 -0.73 -2.25 18.81
CA ARG A 312 -2.06 -1.78 19.17
C ARG A 312 -2.89 -2.98 19.64
N PRO A 313 -3.35 -3.00 20.91
CA PRO A 313 -4.18 -4.10 21.40
C PRO A 313 -5.39 -4.25 20.49
N ALA A 314 -5.66 -5.47 20.04
CA ALA A 314 -6.87 -5.75 19.29
C ALA A 314 -8.05 -5.24 20.15
N PRO A 315 -8.99 -4.46 19.57
CA PRO A 315 -10.18 -4.06 20.31
C PRO A 315 -10.81 -5.34 20.83
N ARG A 316 -10.85 -5.49 22.17
CA ARG A 316 -11.46 -6.66 22.81
C ARG A 316 -12.84 -6.81 22.20
N GLN A 317 -13.09 -7.96 21.56
CA GLN A 317 -14.47 -8.34 21.28
C GLN A 317 -15.17 -8.32 22.63
N ARG A 318 -16.04 -7.33 22.82
CA ARG A 318 -16.89 -7.20 23.99
C ARG A 318 -17.68 -8.50 24.03
N ARG A 319 -17.30 -9.42 24.91
CA ARG A 319 -18.11 -10.59 25.21
C ARG A 319 -19.45 -10.00 25.59
N GLU A 320 -20.46 -10.21 24.76
CA GLU A 320 -21.84 -9.97 25.18
C GLU A 320 -22.00 -10.71 26.50
N PRO A 321 -22.43 -10.03 27.58
CA PRO A 321 -22.74 -10.75 28.80
C PRO A 321 -23.79 -11.79 28.42
N LEU A 322 -23.45 -13.06 28.63
CA LEU A 322 -24.37 -14.18 28.54
C LEU A 322 -25.67 -13.74 29.21
N ARG A 323 -26.70 -13.47 28.39
CA ARG A 323 -28.06 -13.22 28.85
C ARG A 323 -28.39 -14.41 29.74
N ARG A 324 -28.41 -14.20 31.06
CA ARG A 324 -28.96 -15.16 32.00
C ARG A 324 -30.34 -15.51 31.48
N ALA A 325 -30.54 -16.77 31.13
CA ALA A 325 -31.86 -17.31 30.85
C ALA A 325 -32.70 -17.04 32.10
N ALA A 326 -33.67 -16.13 31.98
CA ALA A 326 -34.69 -15.97 32.99
C ALA A 326 -35.48 -17.30 33.05
N PRO A 327 -35.77 -17.84 34.24
CA PRO A 327 -36.60 -19.02 34.36
C PRO A 327 -37.98 -18.70 33.79
N ARG A 328 -38.45 -19.52 32.86
CA ARG A 328 -39.85 -19.50 32.41
C ARG A 328 -40.71 -19.78 33.64
N GLY A 329 -41.56 -18.81 34.00
CA GLY A 329 -42.61 -18.99 34.99
C GLY A 329 -43.45 -20.22 34.64
N GLY A 330 -43.79 -20.99 35.67
CA GLY A 330 -44.67 -22.13 35.58
C GLY A 330 -46.09 -21.70 35.15
N PRO A 331 -46.87 -22.63 34.57
CA PRO A 331 -48.28 -22.40 34.37
C PRO A 331 -48.98 -22.47 35.73
N GLU A 332 -49.64 -21.38 36.12
CA GLU A 332 -50.81 -21.46 36.98
C GLU A 332 -51.92 -22.19 36.21
N ARG A 333 -52.24 -23.40 36.66
CA ARG A 333 -53.60 -23.95 36.85
C ARG A 333 -53.50 -25.32 37.49
#